data_AF-T1EJU1-F1
#
_entry.id   AF-T1EJU1-F1
#
_cell.length_a   1.000
_cell.length_b   1.000
_cell.length_c   1.000
_cell.angle_alpha   90.00
_cell.angle_beta   90.00
_cell.angle_gamma   90.00
#
_symmetry.space_group_name_H-M   'P 1'
#
loop_
_entity.id
_entity.type
_entity.pdbx_description
1 polymer ?
#
loop_
_entity_poly.entity_id
_entity_poly.type
_entity_poly.pdbx_seq_one_letter_code
_entity_poly.pdbx_strand_id
1 'polypeptide(L)'
;DVIDGNMTECYSGEWKNDKRCGYGICSRSDGLKYIGEWFNNKKNGYGQTIFPEGSVEEGKYKNNILVAGEFFKSSIFAMRAGRLREQIDSAVSEAAKASQIAIQKTEVAMNR
;
A
#
# COMPACT_ATOMS: atom_id res chain seq x y z
N ASP A 1 9.13 15.04 -1.48
CA ASP A 1 8.20 14.69 -2.56
C ASP A 1 7.74 15.94 -3.27
N VAL A 2 8.36 16.26 -4.41
CA VAL A 2 7.88 17.31 -5.32
C VAL A 2 6.71 16.70 -6.08
N ILE A 3 5.51 16.82 -5.49
CA ILE A 3 4.27 16.47 -6.16
C ILE A 3 4.00 17.63 -7.11
N ASP A 4 4.14 17.39 -8.42
CA ASP A 4 3.75 18.37 -9.42
C ASP A 4 2.27 18.71 -9.21
N GLY A 5 1.88 19.97 -9.39
CA GLY A 5 0.54 20.47 -9.04
C GLY A 5 -0.60 19.80 -9.82
N ASN A 6 -0.26 18.99 -10.82
CA ASN A 6 -1.17 18.21 -11.66
C ASN A 6 -1.23 16.71 -11.29
N MET A 7 -0.54 16.27 -10.23
CA MET A 7 -0.58 14.88 -9.80
C MET A 7 -1.81 14.59 -8.94
N THR A 8 -2.65 13.69 -9.43
CA THR A 8 -3.83 13.22 -8.70
C THR A 8 -3.51 11.90 -8.01
N GLU A 9 -3.88 11.81 -6.73
CA GLU A 9 -3.80 10.59 -5.94
C GLU A 9 -5.21 10.05 -5.69
N CYS A 10 -5.43 8.78 -6.04
CA CYS A 10 -6.67 8.06 -5.79
C CYS A 10 -6.42 6.99 -4.73
N TYR A 11 -7.26 6.95 -3.70
CA TYR A 11 -7.19 5.94 -2.65
C TYR A 11 -8.49 5.13 -2.56
N SER A 12 -8.35 3.81 -2.52
CA SER A 12 -9.43 2.85 -2.36
C SER A 12 -9.08 1.91 -1.22
N GLY A 13 -9.79 2.06 -0.09
CA GLY A 13 -9.53 1.26 1.10
C GLY A 13 -10.30 1.78 2.30
N GLU A 14 -9.81 1.43 3.49
CA GLU A 14 -10.45 1.82 4.74
C GLU A 14 -10.16 3.27 5.14
N TRP A 15 -11.14 3.90 5.78
CA TRP A 15 -11.10 5.26 6.29
C TRP A 15 -11.59 5.31 7.73
N LYS A 16 -10.95 6.14 8.56
CA LYS A 16 -11.38 6.43 9.92
C LYS A 16 -11.05 7.89 10.25
N ASN A 17 -12.06 8.65 10.68
CA ASN A 17 -11.92 10.08 11.03
C ASN A 17 -11.23 10.88 9.90
N ASP A 18 -11.71 10.72 8.66
CA ASP A 18 -11.18 11.37 7.45
C ASP A 18 -9.69 11.09 7.17
N LYS A 19 -9.18 9.97 7.70
CA LYS A 19 -7.82 9.52 7.47
C LYS A 19 -7.82 8.09 6.94
N ARG A 20 -6.94 7.83 5.98
CA ARG A 20 -6.60 6.48 5.50
C ARG A 20 -6.08 5.66 6.69
N CYS A 21 -6.65 4.48 6.87
CA CYS A 21 -6.29 3.53 7.90
C CYS A 21 -6.48 2.10 7.40
N GLY A 22 -6.12 1.10 8.19
CA GLY A 22 -6.39 -0.30 7.87
C GLY A 22 -5.66 -0.72 6.61
N TYR A 23 -6.34 -1.39 5.69
CA TYR A 23 -5.75 -1.78 4.42
C TYR A 23 -6.31 -0.96 3.25
N GLY A 24 -5.47 -0.69 2.25
CA GLY A 24 -5.91 0.06 1.09
C GLY A 24 -4.88 0.16 -0.03
N ILE A 25 -5.39 0.55 -1.20
CA ILE A 25 -4.64 0.78 -2.42
C ILE A 25 -4.63 2.27 -2.70
N CYS A 26 -3.44 2.81 -2.94
CA CYS A 26 -3.24 4.18 -3.34
C CYS A 26 -2.57 4.20 -4.71
N SER A 27 -3.20 4.82 -5.69
CA SER A 27 -2.67 4.95 -7.05
C SER A 27 -2.48 6.43 -7.34
N ARG A 28 -1.31 6.78 -7.86
CA ARG A 28 -0.98 8.14 -8.26
C ARG A 28 -0.90 8.23 -9.78
N SER A 29 -1.26 9.39 -10.33
CA SER A 29 -1.32 9.61 -11.78
C SER A 29 0.04 9.50 -12.50
N ASP A 30 1.14 9.57 -11.75
CA ASP A 30 2.50 9.33 -12.28
C ASP A 30 2.82 7.85 -12.46
N GLY A 31 1.93 6.95 -12.08
CA GLY A 31 2.11 5.50 -12.14
C GLY A 31 2.62 4.88 -10.83
N LEU A 32 2.92 5.68 -9.80
CA LEU A 32 3.25 5.14 -8.48
C LEU A 32 2.01 4.52 -7.84
N LYS A 33 2.14 3.28 -7.36
CA LYS A 33 1.07 2.57 -6.67
C LYS A 33 1.57 2.01 -5.36
N TYR A 34 0.80 2.16 -4.29
CA TYR A 34 1.05 1.51 -3.01
C TYR A 34 -0.11 0.60 -2.64
N ILE A 35 0.22 -0.59 -2.14
CA ILE A 35 -0.73 -1.61 -1.73
C ILE A 35 -0.29 -2.13 -0.36
N GLY A 36 -1.12 -1.94 0.67
CA GLY A 36 -0.81 -2.46 2.00
C GLY A 36 -1.50 -1.70 3.12
N GLU A 37 -0.83 -1.69 4.27
CA GLU A 37 -1.34 -1.11 5.51
C GLU A 37 -1.17 0.42 5.60
N TRP A 38 -2.17 1.06 6.19
CA TRP A 38 -2.27 2.49 6.38
C TRP A 38 -2.59 2.83 7.83
N PHE A 39 -1.99 3.92 8.32
CA PHE A 39 -2.32 4.48 9.62
C PHE A 39 -2.20 5.99 9.57
N ASN A 40 -3.30 6.70 9.84
CA ASN A 40 -3.34 8.16 9.89
C ASN A 40 -2.74 8.82 8.64
N ASN A 41 -3.20 8.42 7.44
CA ASN A 41 -2.70 8.91 6.15
C ASN A 41 -1.25 8.55 5.80
N LYS A 42 -0.62 7.64 6.55
CA LYS A 42 0.75 7.18 6.31
C LYS A 42 0.80 5.68 6.03
N LYS A 43 1.69 5.27 5.14
CA LYS A 43 2.09 3.86 4.97
C LYS A 43 2.64 3.36 6.30
N ASN A 44 2.09 2.25 6.78
CA ASN A 44 2.47 1.60 8.03
C ASN A 44 2.37 0.08 7.83
N GLY A 45 2.81 -0.73 8.78
CA GLY A 45 2.66 -2.19 8.68
C GLY A 45 3.39 -2.78 7.47
N TYR A 46 2.81 -3.77 6.81
CA TYR A 46 3.37 -4.42 5.62
C TYR A 46 2.73 -3.93 4.33
N GLY A 47 3.50 -3.90 3.26
CA GLY A 47 2.98 -3.55 1.95
C GLY A 47 4.03 -3.54 0.85
N GLN A 48 3.59 -3.10 -0.31
CA GLN A 48 4.36 -3.04 -1.55
C GLN A 48 4.11 -1.71 -2.27
N THR A 49 5.18 -1.02 -2.66
CA THR A 49 5.15 0.16 -3.54
C THR A 49 5.64 -0.26 -4.93
N ILE A 50 4.84 -0.06 -5.96
CA ILE A 50 5.20 -0.26 -7.36
C ILE A 50 5.49 1.12 -7.94
N PHE A 51 6.69 1.28 -8.49
CA PHE A 51 7.14 2.51 -9.13
C PHE A 51 6.79 2.48 -10.61
N PRO A 52 6.65 3.66 -11.26
CA PRO A 52 6.34 3.74 -12.68
C PRO A 52 7.41 3.10 -13.58
N GLU A 53 8.65 3.02 -13.11
CA GLU A 53 9.76 2.33 -13.78
C GLU A 53 9.67 0.79 -13.71
N GLY A 54 8.69 0.24 -12.99
CA GLY A 54 8.50 -1.20 -12.79
C GLY A 54 9.25 -1.78 -11.59
N SER A 55 10.08 -0.97 -10.92
CA SER A 55 10.68 -1.32 -9.63
C SER A 55 9.59 -1.52 -8.58
N VAL A 56 9.81 -2.47 -7.66
CA VAL A 56 8.85 -2.83 -6.61
C VAL A 56 9.56 -2.79 -5.27
N GLU A 57 9.14 -1.95 -4.34
CA GLU A 57 9.64 -1.93 -2.96
C GLU A 57 8.64 -2.57 -2.01
N GLU A 58 8.99 -3.73 -1.48
CA GLU A 58 8.13 -4.47 -0.56
C GLU A 58 8.81 -4.69 0.79
N GLY A 59 7.99 -4.64 1.84
CA GLY A 59 8.48 -4.75 3.20
C GLY A 59 7.59 -4.10 4.24
N LYS A 60 8.18 -3.87 5.40
CA LYS A 60 7.55 -3.21 6.54
C LYS A 60 7.79 -1.70 6.48
N TYR A 61 6.71 -0.94 6.56
CA TYR A 61 6.67 0.50 6.62
C TYR A 61 6.35 1.00 8.02
N LYS A 62 6.91 2.16 8.38
CA LYS A 62 6.55 2.90 9.59
C LYS A 62 6.59 4.39 9.26
N ASN A 63 5.45 5.07 9.36
CA ASN A 63 5.33 6.49 9.07
C ASN A 63 5.89 6.88 7.69
N ASN A 64 5.52 6.15 6.63
CA ASN A 64 6.00 6.30 5.25
C ASN A 64 7.43 5.81 4.98
N ILE A 65 8.18 5.37 5.99
CA ILE A 65 9.57 4.91 5.82
C ILE A 65 9.60 3.39 5.78
N LEU A 66 10.25 2.82 4.77
CA LEU A 66 10.54 1.39 4.69
C LEU A 66 11.60 1.05 5.76
N VAL A 67 11.20 0.32 6.81
CA VAL A 67 12.07 -0.06 7.92
C VAL A 67 12.67 -1.45 7.76
N ALA A 68 12.05 -2.32 6.96
CA ALA A 68 12.59 -3.64 6.61
C ALA A 68 12.07 -4.05 5.23
N GLY A 69 12.93 -4.09 4.22
CA GLY A 69 12.55 -4.44 2.86
C GLY A 69 13.42 -5.54 2.24
N GLU A 70 12.92 -6.16 1.18
CA GLU A 70 13.60 -7.28 0.50
C GLU A 70 14.82 -6.87 -0.36
N PHE A 71 15.08 -5.56 -0.54
CA PHE A 71 16.19 -5.07 -1.37
C PHE A 71 17.59 -5.22 -0.77
N PHE A 72 17.72 -5.60 0.49
CA PHE A 72 19.02 -5.98 1.06
C PHE A 72 19.38 -7.40 0.62
N LYS A 73 19.84 -7.53 -0.63
CA LYS A 73 20.43 -8.75 -1.23
C LYS A 73 21.75 -9.14 -0.55
N SER A 74 21.70 -9.42 0.76
CA SER A 74 22.77 -10.16 1.41
C SER A 74 22.28 -11.58 1.68
N SER A 75 23.04 -12.54 1.16
CA SER A 75 22.84 -13.99 1.10
C SER A 75 22.61 -14.71 2.45
N ILE A 76 22.26 -13.98 3.51
CA ILE A 76 22.02 -14.48 4.88
C ILE A 76 20.50 -14.52 5.19
N PHE A 77 19.65 -13.83 4.42
CA PHE A 77 18.22 -13.66 4.75
C PHE A 77 17.25 -14.65 4.08
N ALA A 78 17.70 -15.52 3.17
CA ALA A 78 16.83 -16.46 2.44
C ALA A 78 15.95 -17.33 3.36
N MET A 79 16.40 -17.63 4.59
CA MET A 79 15.63 -18.41 5.57
C MET A 79 14.66 -17.58 6.43
N ARG A 80 14.86 -16.26 6.59
CA ARG A 80 13.93 -15.35 7.31
C ARG A 80 12.95 -14.63 6.37
N ALA A 81 13.14 -14.76 5.07
CA ALA A 81 12.29 -14.20 4.04
C ALA A 81 10.86 -14.79 4.04
N GLY A 82 10.68 -16.05 4.46
CA GLY A 82 9.36 -16.71 4.40
C GLY A 82 8.26 -15.98 5.18
N ARG A 83 8.51 -15.63 6.45
CA ARG A 83 7.51 -14.94 7.28
C ARG A 83 7.28 -13.49 6.84
N LEU A 84 8.33 -12.80 6.38
CA LEU A 84 8.20 -11.43 5.89
C LEU A 84 7.38 -11.41 4.61
N ARG A 85 7.68 -12.30 3.67
CA ARG A 85 6.95 -12.46 2.41
C ARG A 85 5.48 -12.79 2.67
N GLU A 86 5.20 -13.74 3.55
CA GLU A 86 3.83 -14.10 3.92
C GLU A 86 3.03 -12.92 4.49
N GLN A 87 3.67 -12.08 5.32
CA GLN A 87 3.03 -10.87 5.86
C GLN A 87 2.77 -9.80 4.81
N ILE A 88 3.69 -9.63 3.86
CA ILE A 88 3.49 -8.74 2.71
C ILE A 88 2.33 -9.25 1.85
N ASP A 89 2.34 -10.53 1.49
CA ASP A 89 1.30 -11.15 0.65
C ASP A 89 -0.08 -11.06 1.31
N SER A 90 -0.14 -11.29 2.63
CA SER A 90 -1.37 -11.11 3.41
C SER A 90 -1.83 -9.65 3.38
N ALA A 91 -0.96 -8.68 3.64
CA ALA A 91 -1.33 -7.27 3.61
C ALA A 91 -1.78 -6.80 2.21
N VAL A 92 -1.14 -7.32 1.15
CA VAL A 92 -1.52 -7.05 -0.24
C VAL A 92 -2.91 -7.63 -0.56
N SER A 93 -3.17 -8.86 -0.11
CA SER A 93 -4.48 -9.51 -0.26
C SER A 93 -5.58 -8.74 0.47
N GLU A 94 -5.34 -8.34 1.72
CA GLU A 94 -6.30 -7.57 2.52
C GLU A 94 -6.54 -6.17 1.93
N ALA A 95 -5.49 -5.51 1.42
CA ALA A 95 -5.64 -4.23 0.73
C ALA A 95 -6.48 -4.35 -0.55
N ALA A 96 -6.34 -5.43 -1.31
CA ALA A 96 -7.17 -5.69 -2.48
C ALA A 96 -8.65 -5.90 -2.10
N LYS A 97 -8.92 -6.68 -1.04
CA LYS A 97 -10.28 -6.87 -0.51
C LYS A 97 -10.88 -5.55 -0.02
N ALA A 98 -10.13 -4.79 0.79
CA ALA A 98 -10.57 -3.50 1.31
C ALA A 98 -10.86 -2.50 0.18
N SER A 99 -10.02 -2.47 -0.86
CA SER A 99 -10.25 -1.66 -2.06
C SER A 99 -11.54 -2.07 -2.78
N GLN A 100 -11.78 -3.36 -3.00
CA GLN A 100 -13.01 -3.85 -3.64
C GLN A 100 -14.25 -3.46 -2.83
N ILE A 101 -14.21 -3.63 -1.50
CA ILE A 101 -15.30 -3.24 -0.61
C ILE A 101 -15.55 -1.73 -0.67
N ALA A 102 -14.49 -0.92 -0.70
CA ALA A 102 -14.62 0.53 -0.82
C ALA A 102 -15.29 0.91 -2.16
N ILE A 103 -14.84 0.33 -3.27
CA ILE A 103 -15.42 0.56 -4.60
C ILE A 103 -16.90 0.14 -4.62
N GLN A 104 -17.22 -1.06 -4.15
CA GLN A 104 -18.60 -1.56 -4.07
C GLN A 104 -19.50 -0.63 -3.24
N LYS A 105 -19.00 -0.11 -2.11
CA LYS A 105 -19.74 0.84 -1.28
C LYS A 105 -20.01 2.14 -2.03
N THR A 106 -19.04 2.64 -2.79
CA THR A 106 -19.22 3.85 -3.60
C THR A 106 -20.24 3.63 -4.73
N GLU A 107 -20.20 2.49 -5.43
CA GLU A 107 -21.16 2.15 -6.47
C GLU A 107 -22.59 2.05 -5.93
N VAL A 108 -22.78 1.38 -4.79
CA VAL A 108 -24.09 1.28 -4.14
C VAL A 108 -24.59 2.66 -3.69
N ALA A 109 -23.70 3.56 -3.25
CA ALA A 109 -24.07 4.91 -2.87
C ALA A 109 -24.45 5.78 -4.08
N MET A 110 -23.83 5.57 -5.25
CA MET A 110 -24.17 6.29 -6.48
C MET A 110 -25.48 5.82 -7.13
N ASN A 111 -25.85 4.56 -6.91
CA ASN A 111 -27.05 3.95 -7.48
C ASN A 111 -28.30 4.05 -6.59
N ARG A 112 -28.21 4.76 -5.45
CA ARG A 112 -29.32 5.03 -4.52
C ARG A 112 -29.84 6.45 -4.68
#